data_AF-A0A6A7RPA4-F1
#
_entry.id   AF-A0A6A7RPA4-F1
#
_cell.length_a   1.000
_cell.length_b   1.000
_cell.length_c   1.000
_cell.angle_alpha   90.00
_cell.angle_beta   90.00
_cell.angle_gamma   90.00
#
_symmetry.space_group_name_H-M   'P 1'
#
loop_
_entity.id
_entity.type
_entity.pdbx_description
1 polymer ?
#
loop_
_entity_poly.entity_id
_entity_poly.type
_entity_poly.pdbx_seq_one_letter_code
_entity_poly.pdbx_strand_id
1 'polypeptide(L)'
;MTPPDDTAAPSWDERLRGYREQLACGFPQVGEVFEDCMREALAVLSADGVAGYLDTARFLGGMGRGVEPVLAFLEEWPSIAVLVGEAALPAVTASMHALWKSPNAKAITPFLQTLAAVARRLPSRQQLQHYLDLTQEFTERTTGSIHGIHQTFASPGLPDFLAQAPTLLKQLSISGLRNWVDYGIRNYPNHPERQRDYFSLRSADSRAVLQRERRGTLLVDKERLLDLYLRGLWGDSTRLVPYPTDPDQQQRPLPYYDASGIRLPDVFNDAQGVAGIDR
;
A
#
# COMPACT_ATOMS: atom_id res chain seq x y z
N MET A 1 57.10 -10.04 -5.41
CA MET A 1 55.94 -10.34 -4.55
C MET A 1 55.20 -9.03 -4.39
N THR A 2 54.30 -8.73 -5.32
CA THR A 2 53.46 -7.53 -5.31
C THR A 2 52.46 -7.68 -4.17
N PRO A 3 52.21 -6.66 -3.34
CA PRO A 3 51.16 -6.77 -2.33
C PRO A 3 49.82 -6.96 -3.04
N PRO A 4 48.86 -7.68 -2.42
CA PRO A 4 47.52 -7.76 -2.95
C PRO A 4 46.94 -6.35 -3.00
N ASP A 5 46.35 -6.00 -4.14
CA ASP A 5 45.58 -4.78 -4.37
C ASP A 5 44.48 -4.73 -3.30
N ASP A 6 44.66 -3.84 -2.33
CA ASP A 6 43.67 -3.56 -1.30
C ASP A 6 42.57 -2.74 -1.99
N THR A 7 41.58 -3.42 -2.58
CA THR A 7 40.43 -2.77 -3.21
C THR A 7 39.63 -2.08 -2.11
N ALA A 8 40.03 -0.86 -1.78
CA ALA A 8 39.31 0.02 -0.88
C ALA A 8 37.86 0.12 -1.37
N ALA A 9 36.91 -0.02 -0.43
CA ALA A 9 35.50 0.13 -0.75
C ALA A 9 35.27 1.49 -1.45
N PRO A 10 34.48 1.54 -2.53
CA PRO A 10 34.27 2.76 -3.29
C PRO A 10 33.76 3.88 -2.38
N SER A 11 34.25 5.10 -2.64
CA SER A 11 33.84 6.29 -1.90
C SER A 11 32.33 6.52 -1.99
N TRP A 12 31.76 7.27 -1.05
CA TRP A 12 30.33 7.60 -1.09
C TRP A 12 29.93 8.25 -2.41
N ASP A 13 30.73 9.18 -2.90
CA ASP A 13 30.45 9.91 -4.15
C ASP A 13 30.48 8.99 -5.38
N GLU A 14 31.38 8.00 -5.42
CA GLU A 14 31.43 6.98 -6.48
C GLU A 14 30.20 6.06 -6.43
N ARG A 15 29.80 5.62 -5.24
CA ARG A 15 28.60 4.80 -5.06
C ARG A 15 27.34 5.57 -5.45
N LEU A 16 27.21 6.81 -4.99
CA LEU A 16 26.09 7.70 -5.29
C LEU A 16 25.98 7.96 -6.80
N ARG A 17 27.12 8.11 -7.49
CA ARG A 17 27.17 8.20 -8.96
C ARG A 17 26.67 6.92 -9.62
N GLY A 18 27.10 5.75 -9.15
CA GLY A 18 26.60 4.47 -9.64
C GLY A 18 25.08 4.32 -9.46
N TYR A 19 24.54 4.70 -8.30
CA TYR A 19 23.09 4.70 -8.08
C TYR A 19 22.35 5.70 -8.97
N ARG A 20 22.93 6.87 -9.25
CA ARG A 20 22.38 7.84 -10.21
C ARG A 20 22.32 7.28 -11.63
N GLU A 21 23.37 6.61 -12.07
CA GLU A 21 23.44 5.95 -13.37
C GLU A 21 22.38 4.87 -13.49
N GLN A 22 22.18 4.06 -12.43
CA GLN A 22 21.12 3.06 -12.39
C GLN A 22 19.72 3.67 -12.42
N LEU A 23 19.47 4.75 -11.65
CA LEU A 23 18.20 5.46 -11.66
C LEU A 23 17.84 5.97 -13.06
N ALA A 24 18.83 6.43 -13.82
CA ALA A 24 18.69 6.93 -15.20
C ALA A 24 17.53 7.94 -15.38
N CYS A 25 17.27 8.78 -14.36
CA CYS A 25 16.18 9.76 -14.34
C CYS A 25 16.73 11.18 -14.50
N GLY A 26 16.26 11.90 -15.52
CA GLY A 26 16.76 13.24 -15.88
C GLY A 26 16.06 14.42 -15.20
N PHE A 27 15.10 14.20 -14.29
CA PHE A 27 14.39 15.30 -13.64
C PHE A 27 15.27 16.02 -12.60
N PRO A 28 15.47 17.35 -12.71
CA PRO A 28 16.29 18.12 -11.75
C PRO A 28 15.81 18.02 -10.30
N GLN A 29 14.50 17.96 -10.08
CA GLN A 29 13.91 17.85 -8.73
C GLN A 29 14.25 16.52 -8.07
N VAL A 30 14.38 15.44 -8.85
CA VAL A 30 14.91 14.15 -8.37
C VAL A 30 16.40 14.29 -8.05
N GLY A 31 17.10 15.16 -8.77
CA GLY A 31 18.44 15.63 -8.43
C GLY A 31 18.55 16.12 -6.98
N GLU A 32 17.62 16.96 -6.56
CA GLU A 32 17.67 17.67 -5.26
C GLU A 32 17.47 16.75 -4.05
N VAL A 33 16.65 15.70 -4.16
CA VAL A 33 16.26 14.86 -3.01
C VAL A 33 16.95 13.48 -2.94
N PHE A 34 17.58 13.05 -4.03
CA PHE A 34 18.00 11.65 -4.16
C PHE A 34 19.12 11.23 -3.20
N GLU A 35 20.03 12.13 -2.82
CA GLU A 35 21.08 11.74 -1.88
C GLU A 35 20.46 11.33 -0.53
N ASP A 36 19.53 12.13 -0.03
CA ASP A 36 18.80 11.84 1.20
C ASP A 36 17.95 10.58 1.06
N CYS A 37 17.18 10.45 -0.02
CA CYS A 37 16.40 9.25 -0.32
C CYS A 37 17.28 7.99 -0.37
N MET A 38 18.47 8.07 -0.96
CA MET A 38 19.41 6.95 -1.02
C MET A 38 20.00 6.59 0.33
N ARG A 39 20.28 7.58 1.19
CA ARG A 39 20.74 7.32 2.57
C ARG A 39 19.66 6.58 3.36
N GLU A 40 18.40 7.00 3.23
CA GLU A 40 17.27 6.34 3.88
C GLU A 40 17.06 4.92 3.33
N ALA A 41 17.08 4.75 2.01
CA ALA A 41 16.97 3.45 1.36
C ALA A 41 18.07 2.49 1.83
N LEU A 42 19.34 2.92 1.84
CA LEU A 42 20.47 2.09 2.26
C LEU A 42 20.46 1.75 3.75
N ALA A 43 19.77 2.53 4.58
CA ALA A 43 19.65 2.26 6.01
C ALA A 43 18.70 1.08 6.32
N VAL A 44 17.75 0.79 5.43
CA VAL A 44 16.66 -0.17 5.71
C VAL A 44 16.47 -1.26 4.66
N LEU A 45 16.96 -1.07 3.44
CA LEU A 45 16.79 -2.03 2.34
C LEU A 45 18.03 -2.91 2.19
N SER A 46 17.80 -4.16 1.81
CA SER A 46 18.83 -5.07 1.32
C SER A 46 19.40 -4.60 -0.03
N ALA A 47 20.51 -5.21 -0.47
CA ALA A 47 21.08 -4.91 -1.80
C ALA A 47 20.09 -5.16 -2.95
N ASP A 48 19.32 -6.26 -2.87
CA ASP A 48 18.26 -6.57 -3.84
C ASP A 48 17.11 -5.57 -3.74
N GLY A 49 16.77 -5.14 -2.52
CA GLY A 49 15.78 -4.10 -2.26
C GLY A 49 16.15 -2.75 -2.86
N VAL A 50 17.41 -2.33 -2.73
CA VAL A 50 17.94 -1.11 -3.37
C VAL A 50 17.92 -1.22 -4.89
N ALA A 51 18.28 -2.38 -5.45
CA ALA A 51 18.20 -2.60 -6.89
C ALA A 51 16.75 -2.48 -7.40
N GLY A 52 15.79 -3.13 -6.73
CA GLY A 52 14.37 -3.05 -7.07
C GLY A 52 13.79 -1.63 -6.91
N TYR A 53 14.22 -0.90 -5.89
CA TYR A 53 13.86 0.49 -5.65
C TYR A 53 14.32 1.39 -6.81
N LEU A 54 15.60 1.32 -7.19
CA LEU A 54 16.13 2.10 -8.31
C LEU A 54 15.51 1.71 -9.66
N ASP A 55 15.29 0.42 -9.90
CA ASP A 55 14.62 -0.05 -11.12
C ASP A 55 13.18 0.44 -11.25
N THR A 56 12.45 0.46 -10.13
CA THR A 56 11.07 0.96 -10.10
C THR A 56 11.05 2.48 -10.31
N ALA A 57 11.94 3.23 -9.67
CA ALA A 57 12.05 4.68 -9.86
C ALA A 57 12.46 5.04 -11.30
N ARG A 58 13.37 4.27 -11.90
CA ARG A 58 13.74 4.37 -13.33
C ARG A 58 12.53 4.14 -14.23
N PHE A 59 11.76 3.08 -13.99
CA PHE A 59 10.54 2.82 -14.72
C PHE A 59 9.58 4.02 -14.65
N LEU A 60 9.36 4.56 -13.45
CA LEU A 60 8.48 5.71 -13.23
C LEU A 60 8.95 6.95 -14.01
N GLY A 61 10.26 7.23 -14.02
CA GLY A 61 10.84 8.33 -14.79
C GLY A 61 10.67 8.17 -16.30
N GLY A 62 10.64 6.93 -16.79
CA GLY A 62 10.45 6.59 -18.21
C GLY A 62 9.00 6.63 -18.71
N MET A 63 7.99 6.74 -17.82
CA MET A 63 6.57 6.65 -18.23
C MET A 63 6.01 7.90 -18.93
N GLY A 64 6.73 9.03 -18.90
CA GLY A 64 6.25 10.31 -19.44
C GLY A 64 5.09 10.92 -18.62
N ARG A 65 5.09 10.74 -17.29
CA ARG A 65 4.00 11.14 -16.38
C ARG A 65 4.35 12.28 -15.43
N GLY A 66 5.42 13.02 -15.73
CA GLY A 66 5.94 14.06 -14.85
C GLY A 66 6.86 13.48 -13.77
N VAL A 67 7.29 14.36 -12.88
CA VAL A 67 8.29 14.06 -11.85
C VAL A 67 7.65 13.52 -10.57
N GLU A 68 6.38 13.84 -10.34
CA GLU A 68 5.64 13.58 -9.11
C GLU A 68 5.55 12.09 -8.74
N PRO A 69 5.29 11.14 -9.67
CA PRO A 69 5.33 9.71 -9.33
C PRO A 69 6.71 9.26 -8.85
N VAL A 70 7.79 9.78 -9.43
CA VAL A 70 9.15 9.40 -9.08
C VAL A 70 9.47 9.88 -7.67
N LEU A 71 9.18 11.15 -7.36
CA LEU A 71 9.39 11.72 -6.04
C LEU A 71 8.58 10.98 -4.97
N ALA A 72 7.28 10.80 -5.19
CA ALA A 72 6.41 10.10 -4.24
C ALA A 72 6.88 8.67 -3.95
N PHE A 73 7.40 7.95 -4.96
CA PHE A 73 7.95 6.62 -4.77
C PHE A 73 9.30 6.65 -4.03
N LEU A 74 10.21 7.54 -4.43
CA LEU A 74 11.54 7.64 -3.82
C LEU A 74 11.45 7.97 -2.32
N GLU A 75 10.57 8.91 -1.96
CA GLU A 75 10.39 9.37 -0.58
C GLU A 75 9.74 8.30 0.31
N GLU A 76 8.76 7.54 -0.21
CA GLU A 76 7.90 6.72 0.65
C GLU A 76 8.28 5.23 0.69
N TRP A 77 8.85 4.68 -0.40
CA TRP A 77 9.06 3.23 -0.52
C TRP A 77 9.91 2.62 0.61
N PRO A 78 11.06 3.19 1.03
CA PRO A 78 11.86 2.61 2.10
C PRO A 78 11.06 2.39 3.39
N SER A 79 10.22 3.35 3.77
CA SER A 79 9.37 3.24 4.96
C SER A 79 8.26 2.18 4.80
N ILE A 80 7.69 2.06 3.59
CA ILE A 80 6.71 1.03 3.25
C ILE A 80 7.35 -0.36 3.34
N ALA A 81 8.55 -0.53 2.79
CA ALA A 81 9.27 -1.80 2.80
C ALA A 81 9.57 -2.29 4.23
N VAL A 82 9.85 -1.39 5.18
CA VAL A 82 9.99 -1.75 6.60
C VAL A 82 8.69 -2.33 7.17
N LEU A 83 7.53 -1.78 6.78
CA LEU A 83 6.23 -2.22 7.28
C LEU A 83 5.80 -3.56 6.65
N VAL A 84 5.86 -3.69 5.33
CA VAL A 84 5.26 -4.82 4.61
C VAL A 84 6.27 -5.80 4.02
N GLY A 85 7.57 -5.50 4.12
CA GLY A 85 8.66 -6.27 3.54
C GLY A 85 8.96 -5.89 2.08
N GLU A 86 10.24 -5.98 1.71
CA GLU A 86 10.74 -5.68 0.35
C GLU A 86 10.06 -6.54 -0.74
N ALA A 87 9.68 -7.77 -0.39
CA ALA A 87 8.98 -8.70 -1.27
C ALA A 87 7.57 -8.22 -1.70
N ALA A 88 7.07 -7.11 -1.16
CA ALA A 88 5.84 -6.47 -1.63
C ALA A 88 6.04 -5.61 -2.90
N LEU A 89 7.28 -5.18 -3.21
CA LEU A 89 7.54 -4.27 -4.33
C LEU A 89 7.03 -4.80 -5.68
N PRO A 90 7.24 -6.09 -6.03
CA PRO A 90 6.79 -6.61 -7.33
C PRO A 90 5.29 -6.46 -7.54
N ALA A 91 4.48 -6.65 -6.49
CA ALA A 91 3.03 -6.48 -6.56
C ALA A 91 2.64 -5.01 -6.77
N VAL A 92 3.27 -4.09 -6.05
CA VAL A 92 3.06 -2.63 -6.22
C VAL A 92 3.44 -2.20 -7.64
N THR A 93 4.58 -2.64 -8.15
CA THR A 93 5.04 -2.37 -9.51
C THR A 93 4.11 -2.97 -10.56
N ALA A 94 3.59 -4.17 -10.33
CA ALA A 94 2.58 -4.78 -11.20
C ALA A 94 1.28 -3.96 -11.26
N SER A 95 0.78 -3.46 -10.11
CA SER A 95 -0.39 -2.57 -10.07
C SER A 95 -0.15 -1.27 -10.82
N MET A 96 1.03 -0.66 -10.69
CA MET A 96 1.39 0.53 -11.46
C MET A 96 1.44 0.26 -12.97
N HIS A 97 2.01 -0.88 -13.38
CA HIS A 97 2.01 -1.30 -14.78
C HIS A 97 0.60 -1.50 -15.33
N ALA A 98 -0.31 -2.10 -14.56
CA ALA A 98 -1.70 -2.30 -14.96
C ALA A 98 -2.41 -0.95 -15.16
N LEU A 99 -2.23 0.00 -14.23
CA LEU A 99 -2.75 1.36 -14.37
C LEU A 99 -2.17 2.07 -15.60
N TRP A 100 -0.85 1.97 -15.79
CA TRP A 100 -0.14 2.60 -16.92
C TRP A 100 -0.62 2.09 -18.29
N LYS A 101 -0.91 0.80 -18.40
CA LYS A 101 -1.44 0.16 -19.63
C LYS A 101 -2.94 0.37 -19.85
N SER A 102 -3.60 1.17 -19.00
CA SER A 102 -5.03 1.45 -19.08
C SER A 102 -5.29 2.96 -19.24
N PRO A 103 -6.54 3.38 -19.53
CA PRO A 103 -6.94 4.79 -19.47
C PRO A 103 -6.72 5.44 -18.07
N ASN A 104 -6.47 4.65 -17.03
CA ASN A 104 -6.31 5.09 -15.64
C ASN A 104 -4.88 5.48 -15.26
N ALA A 105 -3.95 5.62 -16.20
CA ALA A 105 -2.56 5.96 -15.89
C ALA A 105 -2.37 7.29 -15.11
N LYS A 106 -3.38 8.18 -15.08
CA LYS A 106 -3.38 9.38 -14.22
C LYS A 106 -3.55 9.05 -12.71
N ALA A 107 -4.04 7.85 -12.39
CA ALA A 107 -4.24 7.38 -11.03
C ALA A 107 -2.94 6.88 -10.35
N ILE A 108 -1.83 6.76 -11.10
CA ILE A 108 -0.54 6.31 -10.55
C ILE A 108 -0.01 7.27 -9.49
N THR A 109 -0.08 8.60 -9.74
CA THR A 109 0.40 9.58 -8.76
C THR A 109 -0.42 9.54 -7.47
N PRO A 110 -1.78 9.61 -7.49
CA PRO A 110 -2.59 9.44 -6.28
C PRO A 110 -2.37 8.10 -5.57
N PHE A 111 -2.17 7.02 -6.32
CA PHE A 111 -1.87 5.70 -5.76
C PHE A 111 -0.57 5.73 -4.95
N LEU A 112 0.52 6.25 -5.52
CA LEU A 112 1.80 6.37 -4.83
C LEU A 112 1.74 7.33 -3.63
N GLN A 113 1.10 8.49 -3.80
CA GLN A 113 0.94 9.50 -2.74
C GLN A 113 0.18 8.98 -1.51
N THR A 114 -0.68 7.98 -1.68
CA THR A 114 -1.47 7.41 -0.58
C THR A 114 -0.93 6.10 -0.04
N LEU A 115 0.01 5.46 -0.76
CA LEU A 115 0.49 4.12 -0.47
C LEU A 115 1.10 3.98 0.92
N ALA A 116 1.88 4.95 1.39
CA ALA A 116 2.46 4.92 2.73
C ALA A 116 1.41 4.99 3.83
N ALA A 117 0.39 5.84 3.64
CA ALA A 117 -0.70 5.95 4.59
C ALA A 117 -1.55 4.66 4.62
N VAL A 118 -1.74 4.01 3.47
CA VAL A 118 -2.37 2.69 3.36
C VAL A 118 -1.53 1.62 4.05
N ALA A 119 -0.22 1.55 3.79
CA ALA A 119 0.69 0.57 4.38
C ALA A 119 0.75 0.66 5.92
N ARG A 120 0.66 1.88 6.49
CA ARG A 120 0.53 2.07 7.94
C ARG A 120 -0.76 1.51 8.53
N ARG A 121 -1.81 1.35 7.73
CA ARG A 121 -3.09 0.74 8.14
C ARG A 121 -3.17 -0.75 7.82
N LEU A 122 -2.33 -1.22 6.90
CA LEU A 122 -2.22 -2.60 6.45
C LEU A 122 -0.77 -3.08 6.60
N PRO A 123 -0.23 -3.17 7.83
CA PRO A 123 1.20 -3.37 8.09
C PRO A 123 1.64 -4.84 7.90
N SER A 124 1.08 -5.54 6.91
CA SER A 124 1.50 -6.86 6.48
C SER A 124 1.43 -6.98 4.96
N ARG A 125 2.36 -7.76 4.38
CA ARG A 125 2.38 -8.03 2.93
C ARG A 125 1.04 -8.55 2.42
N GLN A 126 0.40 -9.44 3.17
CA GLN A 126 -0.87 -10.06 2.78
C GLN A 126 -2.01 -9.04 2.73
N GLN A 127 -2.12 -8.15 3.71
CA GLN A 127 -3.14 -7.11 3.70
C GLN A 127 -2.91 -6.10 2.58
N LEU A 128 -1.66 -5.68 2.36
CA LEU A 128 -1.34 -4.79 1.25
C LEU A 128 -1.69 -5.46 -0.09
N GLN A 129 -1.39 -6.75 -0.27
CA GLN A 129 -1.79 -7.51 -1.46
C GLN A 129 -3.31 -7.46 -1.67
N HIS A 130 -4.11 -7.71 -0.63
CA HIS A 130 -5.57 -7.63 -0.73
C HIS A 130 -6.07 -6.24 -1.15
N TYR A 131 -5.39 -5.17 -0.73
CA TYR A 131 -5.69 -3.80 -1.16
C TYR A 131 -5.33 -3.57 -2.64
N LEU A 132 -4.20 -4.08 -3.09
CA LEU A 132 -3.78 -4.01 -4.50
C LEU A 132 -4.76 -4.78 -5.40
N ASP A 133 -5.14 -5.98 -4.99
CA ASP A 133 -6.13 -6.82 -5.70
C ASP A 133 -7.49 -6.11 -5.78
N LEU A 134 -7.94 -5.52 -4.66
CA LEU A 134 -9.18 -4.75 -4.63
C LEU A 134 -9.12 -3.53 -5.55
N THR A 135 -7.98 -2.82 -5.59
CA THR A 135 -7.78 -1.66 -6.46
C THR A 135 -7.79 -2.05 -7.93
N GLN A 136 -7.19 -3.19 -8.27
CA GLN A 136 -7.23 -3.74 -9.62
C GLN A 136 -8.66 -4.15 -10.02
N GLU A 137 -9.34 -4.91 -9.17
CA GLU A 137 -10.74 -5.33 -9.40
C GLU A 137 -11.66 -4.11 -9.57
N PHE A 138 -11.50 -3.10 -8.71
CA PHE A 138 -12.21 -1.83 -8.83
C PHE A 138 -11.99 -1.22 -10.21
N THR A 139 -10.73 -1.12 -10.62
CA THR A 139 -10.34 -0.51 -11.91
C THR A 139 -10.96 -1.27 -13.07
N GLU A 140 -10.88 -2.59 -13.08
CA GLU A 140 -11.43 -3.46 -14.13
C GLU A 140 -12.94 -3.32 -14.23
N ARG A 141 -13.66 -3.27 -13.09
CA ARG A 141 -15.13 -3.21 -13.06
C ARG A 141 -15.71 -1.82 -13.34
N THR A 142 -14.90 -0.76 -13.26
CA THR A 142 -15.36 0.62 -13.41
C THR A 142 -14.76 1.36 -14.61
N THR A 143 -13.80 0.74 -15.32
CA THR A 143 -13.26 1.26 -16.57
C THR A 143 -14.24 0.97 -17.72
N GLY A 144 -14.69 2.02 -18.40
CA GLY A 144 -15.71 1.93 -19.43
C GLY A 144 -15.15 1.53 -20.80
N SER A 145 -15.98 0.87 -21.62
CA SER A 145 -15.68 0.54 -23.01
C SER A 145 -16.76 1.08 -23.95
N ILE A 146 -16.36 1.78 -25.02
CA ILE A 146 -17.25 2.04 -26.15
C ILE A 146 -17.22 0.75 -27.00
N HIS A 147 -18.38 0.11 -27.18
CA HIS A 147 -18.56 -1.15 -27.93
C HIS A 147 -17.94 -2.43 -27.33
N GLY A 148 -17.54 -2.44 -26.05
CA GLY A 148 -17.19 -3.66 -25.31
C GLY A 148 -15.84 -4.30 -25.67
N ILE A 149 -15.09 -3.75 -26.63
CA ILE A 149 -13.83 -4.32 -27.11
C ILE A 149 -12.60 -3.51 -26.63
N HIS A 150 -12.74 -2.19 -26.46
CA HIS A 150 -11.63 -1.33 -26.03
C HIS A 150 -11.98 -0.55 -24.77
N GLN A 151 -11.19 -0.71 -23.70
CA GLN A 151 -11.27 0.14 -22.51
C GLN A 151 -10.92 1.58 -22.93
N THR A 152 -11.94 2.43 -23.07
CA THR A 152 -11.81 3.76 -23.67
C THR A 152 -11.83 4.86 -22.61
N PHE A 153 -12.52 4.62 -21.50
CA PHE A 153 -12.74 5.63 -20.47
C PHE A 153 -12.14 5.20 -19.14
N ALA A 154 -11.35 6.10 -18.54
CA ALA A 154 -10.87 5.92 -17.18
C ALA A 154 -12.05 5.75 -16.21
N SER A 155 -11.81 4.96 -15.17
CA SER A 155 -12.72 4.82 -14.05
C SER A 155 -13.02 6.20 -13.42
N PRO A 156 -14.30 6.60 -13.36
CA PRO A 156 -14.63 7.91 -12.82
C PRO A 156 -14.43 8.00 -11.31
N GLY A 157 -14.59 6.89 -10.57
CA GLY A 157 -14.46 6.85 -9.11
C GLY A 157 -13.09 6.43 -8.57
N LEU A 158 -12.19 5.89 -9.41
CA LEU A 158 -10.88 5.40 -8.94
C LEU A 158 -10.03 6.49 -8.27
N PRO A 159 -9.90 7.71 -8.83
CA PRO A 159 -9.13 8.77 -8.17
C PRO A 159 -9.69 9.13 -6.78
N ASP A 160 -11.03 9.22 -6.65
CA ASP A 160 -11.70 9.53 -5.39
C ASP A 160 -11.50 8.41 -4.36
N PHE A 161 -11.58 7.15 -4.80
CA PHE A 161 -11.32 5.99 -3.96
C PHE A 161 -9.88 6.00 -3.42
N LEU A 162 -8.88 6.18 -4.29
CA LEU A 162 -7.47 6.22 -3.87
C LEU A 162 -7.24 7.33 -2.84
N ALA A 163 -7.78 8.54 -3.08
CA ALA A 163 -7.66 9.65 -2.15
C ALA A 163 -8.31 9.34 -0.78
N GLN A 164 -9.42 8.60 -0.74
CA GLN A 164 -10.12 8.26 0.49
C GLN A 164 -9.62 6.97 1.17
N ALA A 165 -8.84 6.12 0.48
CA ALA A 165 -8.39 4.83 1.01
C ALA A 165 -7.74 4.94 2.40
N PRO A 166 -6.83 5.90 2.68
CA PRO A 166 -6.28 6.09 4.02
C PRO A 166 -7.35 6.41 5.09
N THR A 167 -8.37 7.20 4.75
CA THR A 167 -9.45 7.58 5.67
C THR A 167 -10.38 6.41 5.94
N LEU A 168 -10.68 5.60 4.92
CA LEU A 168 -11.52 4.41 5.04
C LEU A 168 -10.83 3.35 5.91
N LEU A 169 -9.54 3.10 5.70
CA LEU A 169 -8.75 2.12 6.46
C LEU A 169 -8.44 2.54 7.90
N LYS A 170 -8.77 3.76 8.31
CA LYS A 170 -8.82 4.15 9.74
C LYS A 170 -10.05 3.58 10.45
N GLN A 171 -11.08 3.17 9.71
CA GLN A 171 -12.38 2.78 10.26
C GLN A 171 -12.77 1.35 9.87
N LEU A 172 -12.23 0.85 8.77
CA LEU A 172 -12.58 -0.44 8.18
C LEU A 172 -11.39 -1.39 8.22
N SER A 173 -11.67 -2.69 8.42
CA SER A 173 -10.75 -3.75 8.04
C SER A 173 -10.64 -3.84 6.51
N ILE A 174 -9.68 -4.60 6.00
CA ILE A 174 -9.53 -4.77 4.54
C ILE A 174 -10.78 -5.43 3.92
N SER A 175 -11.43 -6.34 4.65
CA SER A 175 -12.69 -6.95 4.24
C SER A 175 -13.86 -5.97 4.27
N GLY A 176 -13.92 -5.09 5.28
CA GLY A 176 -14.92 -4.02 5.34
C GLY A 176 -14.75 -3.01 4.20
N LEU A 177 -13.51 -2.69 3.82
CA LEU A 177 -13.21 -1.85 2.66
C LEU A 177 -13.71 -2.49 1.37
N ARG A 178 -13.46 -3.80 1.18
CA ARG A 178 -13.96 -4.57 0.03
C ARG A 178 -15.48 -4.50 -0.07
N ASN A 179 -16.20 -4.75 1.03
CA ASN A 179 -17.67 -4.67 1.04
C ASN A 179 -18.20 -3.28 0.68
N TRP A 180 -17.56 -2.23 1.19
CA TRP A 180 -17.92 -0.85 0.88
C TRP A 180 -17.67 -0.54 -0.61
N VAL A 181 -16.53 -0.96 -1.15
CA VAL A 181 -16.22 -0.82 -2.58
C VAL A 181 -17.25 -1.57 -3.45
N ASP A 182 -17.52 -2.83 -3.11
CA ASP A 182 -18.45 -3.67 -3.84
C ASP A 182 -19.85 -3.08 -3.91
N TYR A 183 -20.33 -2.53 -2.80
CA TYR A 183 -21.61 -1.86 -2.75
C TYR A 183 -21.63 -0.63 -3.67
N GLY A 184 -20.59 0.21 -3.63
CA GLY A 184 -20.48 1.39 -4.50
C GLY A 184 -20.49 1.05 -5.99
N ILE A 185 -19.73 0.03 -6.39
CA ILE A 185 -19.67 -0.42 -7.79
C ILE A 185 -21.04 -0.97 -8.23
N ARG A 186 -21.69 -1.81 -7.41
CA ARG A 186 -22.96 -2.45 -7.75
C ARG A 186 -24.13 -1.46 -7.86
N ASN A 187 -24.16 -0.43 -7.03
CA ASN A 187 -25.28 0.52 -6.99
C ASN A 187 -25.14 1.70 -7.96
N TYR A 188 -23.93 1.99 -8.44
CA TYR A 188 -23.67 3.09 -9.39
C TYR A 188 -22.88 2.67 -10.64
N PRO A 189 -23.27 1.60 -11.37
CA PRO A 189 -22.48 1.08 -12.50
C PRO A 189 -22.46 2.03 -13.71
N ASN A 190 -23.56 2.75 -13.97
CA ASN A 190 -23.74 3.58 -15.15
C ASN A 190 -23.91 5.08 -14.81
N HIS A 191 -23.50 5.50 -13.62
CA HIS A 191 -23.68 6.87 -13.13
C HIS A 191 -22.37 7.47 -12.62
N PRO A 192 -21.49 7.98 -13.52
CA PRO A 192 -20.16 8.47 -13.17
C PRO A 192 -20.15 9.49 -12.02
N GLU A 193 -21.06 10.47 -12.02
CA GLU A 193 -21.11 11.47 -10.94
C GLU A 193 -21.55 10.88 -9.61
N ARG A 194 -22.51 9.95 -9.61
CA ARG A 194 -22.93 9.26 -8.37
C ARG A 194 -21.84 8.32 -7.86
N GLN A 195 -21.08 7.72 -8.77
CA GLN A 195 -19.92 6.91 -8.43
C GLN A 195 -18.85 7.78 -7.74
N ARG A 196 -18.54 8.96 -8.29
CA ARG A 196 -17.67 9.96 -7.63
C ARG A 196 -18.21 10.38 -6.28
N ASP A 197 -19.50 10.71 -6.18
CA ASP A 197 -20.15 11.07 -4.91
C ASP A 197 -20.01 9.99 -3.83
N TYR A 198 -20.13 8.73 -4.24
CA TYR A 198 -19.97 7.61 -3.34
C TYR A 198 -18.51 7.47 -2.88
N PHE A 199 -17.57 7.40 -3.82
CA PHE A 199 -16.16 7.15 -3.52
C PHE A 199 -15.43 8.33 -2.88
N SER A 200 -15.99 9.54 -2.98
CA SER A 200 -15.52 10.74 -2.28
C SER A 200 -16.16 10.95 -0.90
N LEU A 201 -16.96 9.99 -0.39
CA LEU A 201 -17.70 10.08 0.89
C LEU A 201 -18.74 11.22 0.96
N ARG A 202 -19.14 11.81 -0.19
CA ARG A 202 -20.14 12.89 -0.24
C ARG A 202 -21.57 12.37 -0.09
N SER A 203 -21.87 11.20 -0.66
CA SER A 203 -23.23 10.65 -0.61
C SER A 203 -23.61 10.19 0.80
N ALA A 204 -24.90 10.32 1.13
CA ALA A 204 -25.44 9.79 2.39
C ALA A 204 -25.31 8.27 2.46
N ASP A 205 -25.51 7.60 1.33
CA ASP A 205 -25.39 6.15 1.18
C ASP A 205 -23.96 5.65 1.46
N SER A 206 -22.95 6.33 0.91
CA SER A 206 -21.54 6.03 1.18
C SER A 206 -21.18 6.07 2.67
N ARG A 207 -21.67 7.11 3.37
CA ARG A 207 -21.48 7.24 4.82
C ARG A 207 -22.25 6.19 5.60
N ALA A 208 -23.47 5.85 5.18
CA ALA A 208 -24.27 4.81 5.83
C ALA A 208 -23.62 3.42 5.71
N VAL A 209 -23.11 3.07 4.52
CA VAL A 209 -22.39 1.80 4.31
C VAL A 209 -21.10 1.79 5.10
N LEU A 210 -20.34 2.89 5.14
CA LEU A 210 -19.15 3.02 5.97
C LEU A 210 -19.45 2.71 7.44
N GLN A 211 -20.54 3.27 8.01
CA GLN A 211 -20.92 2.97 9.39
C GLN A 211 -21.35 1.51 9.58
N ARG A 212 -21.98 0.89 8.58
CA ARG A 212 -22.41 -0.52 8.64
C ARG A 212 -21.22 -1.50 8.59
N GLU A 213 -20.20 -1.18 7.80
CA GLU A 213 -18.99 -2.00 7.65
C GLU A 213 -17.96 -1.76 8.77
N ARG A 214 -18.08 -0.65 9.51
CA ARG A 214 -17.29 -0.38 10.71
C ARG A 214 -17.68 -1.36 11.83
N ARG A 215 -16.94 -2.45 11.95
CA ARG A 215 -17.20 -3.52 12.92
C ARG A 215 -15.93 -3.85 13.71
N GLY A 216 -16.11 -4.12 15.00
CA GLY A 216 -15.07 -4.63 15.88
C GLY A 216 -13.94 -3.65 16.18
N THR A 217 -12.90 -4.19 16.82
CA THR A 217 -11.66 -3.50 17.15
C THR A 217 -10.59 -3.83 16.12
N LEU A 218 -10.05 -2.83 15.42
CA LEU A 218 -8.94 -3.01 14.50
C LEU A 218 -7.64 -3.21 15.28
N LEU A 219 -6.86 -4.24 14.92
CA LEU A 219 -5.60 -4.56 15.59
C LEU A 219 -4.61 -3.39 15.50
N VAL A 220 -4.50 -2.78 14.33
CA VAL A 220 -3.57 -1.67 14.07
C VAL A 220 -3.81 -0.44 14.97
N ASP A 221 -5.03 -0.28 15.51
CA ASP A 221 -5.33 0.80 16.46
C ASP A 221 -4.87 0.49 17.90
N LYS A 222 -4.60 -0.78 18.18
CA LYS A 222 -4.22 -1.30 19.51
C LYS A 222 -2.83 -1.93 19.53
N GLU A 223 -2.17 -2.06 18.39
CA GLU A 223 -0.87 -2.71 18.23
C GLU A 223 0.18 -2.15 19.18
N ARG A 224 0.33 -0.81 19.25
CA ARG A 224 1.29 -0.17 20.17
C ARG A 224 1.02 -0.49 21.63
N LEU A 225 -0.24 -0.56 22.03
CA LEU A 225 -0.61 -0.90 23.40
C LEU A 225 -0.24 -2.35 23.70
N LEU A 226 -0.56 -3.27 22.79
CA LEU A 226 -0.26 -4.69 22.92
C LEU A 226 1.26 -4.95 22.94
N ASP A 227 2.04 -4.27 22.09
CA ASP A 227 3.50 -4.33 22.08
C ASP A 227 4.10 -3.88 23.43
N LEU A 228 3.57 -2.81 24.03
CA LEU A 228 4.01 -2.37 25.37
C LEU A 228 3.69 -3.40 26.46
N TYR A 229 2.54 -4.08 26.38
CA TYR A 229 2.19 -5.15 27.32
C TYR A 229 3.10 -6.38 27.14
N LEU A 230 3.37 -6.80 25.91
CA LEU A 230 4.29 -7.90 25.62
C LEU A 230 5.68 -7.65 26.20
N ARG A 231 6.20 -6.44 25.98
CA ARG A 231 7.52 -6.04 26.53
C ARG A 231 7.50 -5.91 28.04
N GLY A 232 6.47 -5.31 28.61
CA GLY A 232 6.40 -5.00 30.04
C GLY A 232 6.15 -6.23 30.92
N LEU A 233 5.29 -7.15 30.48
CA LEU A 233 4.89 -8.31 31.27
C LEU A 233 5.70 -9.56 30.95
N TRP A 234 6.11 -9.74 29.69
CA TRP A 234 6.82 -10.94 29.23
C TRP A 234 8.25 -10.68 28.76
N GLY A 235 8.70 -9.42 28.66
CA GLY A 235 10.00 -9.08 28.09
C GLY A 235 10.09 -9.42 26.59
N ASP A 236 8.96 -9.63 25.93
CA ASP A 236 8.89 -10.07 24.54
C ASP A 236 8.70 -8.87 23.60
N SER A 237 9.53 -8.77 22.57
CA SER A 237 9.44 -7.76 21.51
C SER A 237 9.07 -8.36 20.16
N THR A 238 8.50 -9.56 20.15
CA THR A 238 8.03 -10.22 18.92
C THR A 238 6.97 -9.35 18.26
N ARG A 239 7.14 -9.13 16.96
CA ARG A 239 6.24 -8.30 16.17
C ARG A 239 4.83 -8.90 16.11
N LEU A 240 3.82 -8.06 16.28
CA LEU A 240 2.43 -8.41 15.98
C LEU A 240 2.18 -8.19 14.49
N VAL A 241 1.72 -9.23 13.79
CA VAL A 241 1.53 -9.17 12.34
C VAL A 241 0.09 -9.50 11.99
N PRO A 242 -0.73 -8.52 11.55
CA PRO A 242 -2.13 -8.76 11.19
C PRO A 242 -2.28 -9.72 10.00
N TYR A 243 -3.34 -10.53 10.03
CA TYR A 243 -3.86 -11.23 8.86
C TYR A 243 -5.29 -10.78 8.54
N PRO A 244 -5.68 -10.68 7.25
CA PRO A 244 -7.05 -10.38 6.85
C PRO A 244 -8.04 -11.38 7.42
N THR A 245 -9.11 -10.89 8.06
CA THR A 245 -10.22 -11.72 8.52
C THR A 245 -11.37 -11.62 7.53
N ASP A 246 -11.79 -12.73 6.94
CA ASP A 246 -13.01 -12.77 6.15
C ASP A 246 -14.22 -13.06 7.06
N PRO A 247 -15.24 -12.17 7.10
CA PRO A 247 -16.44 -12.41 7.89
C PRO A 247 -17.21 -13.67 7.48
N ASP A 248 -17.12 -14.10 6.22
CA ASP A 248 -17.86 -15.25 5.67
C ASP A 248 -17.11 -16.59 5.87
N GLN A 249 -15.87 -16.54 6.37
CA GLN A 249 -15.07 -17.74 6.63
C GLN A 249 -15.62 -18.52 7.84
N GLN A 250 -16.05 -19.75 7.61
CA GLN A 250 -16.62 -20.65 8.63
C GLN A 250 -15.67 -20.94 9.80
N GLN A 251 -14.36 -21.01 9.54
CA GLN A 251 -13.33 -21.19 10.57
C GLN A 251 -12.32 -20.06 10.46
N ARG A 252 -12.31 -19.18 11.48
CA ARG A 252 -11.27 -18.17 11.60
C ARG A 252 -10.00 -18.85 12.08
N PRO A 253 -8.84 -18.59 11.45
CA PRO A 253 -7.59 -19.08 11.98
C PRO A 253 -7.42 -18.52 13.39
N LEU A 254 -7.01 -19.39 14.32
CA LEU A 254 -6.60 -18.97 15.66
C LEU A 254 -5.27 -18.21 15.56
N PRO A 255 -4.95 -17.32 16.51
CA PRO A 255 -3.60 -16.76 16.62
C PRO A 255 -2.50 -17.81 16.59
N TYR A 256 -1.41 -17.54 15.87
CA TYR A 256 -0.28 -18.46 15.71
C TYR A 256 1.05 -17.72 15.56
N TYR A 257 2.16 -18.44 15.67
CA TYR A 257 3.51 -17.91 15.44
C TYR A 257 4.01 -18.33 14.06
N ASP A 258 4.71 -17.43 13.37
CA ASP A 258 5.50 -17.74 12.18
C ASP A 258 6.83 -16.96 12.17
N ALA A 259 7.58 -17.06 11.07
CA ALA A 259 8.87 -16.38 10.93
C ALA A 259 8.77 -14.83 10.93
N SER A 260 7.58 -14.27 10.74
CA SER A 260 7.33 -12.82 10.76
C SER A 260 6.90 -12.29 12.13
N GLY A 261 6.39 -13.17 13.01
CA GLY A 261 6.01 -12.83 14.38
C GLY A 261 4.72 -13.51 14.84
N ILE A 262 4.00 -12.84 15.74
CA ILE A 262 2.70 -13.30 16.26
C ILE A 262 1.61 -12.86 15.28
N ARG A 263 0.96 -13.83 14.66
CA ARG A 263 -0.10 -13.62 13.68
C ARG A 263 -1.43 -13.46 14.40
N LEU A 264 -2.06 -12.31 14.23
CA LEU A 264 -3.32 -11.91 14.87
C LEU A 264 -4.35 -11.45 13.83
N PRO A 265 -5.65 -11.59 14.10
CA PRO A 265 -6.68 -11.10 13.17
C PRO A 265 -6.60 -9.57 13.07
N ASP A 266 -6.74 -9.04 11.86
CA ASP A 266 -6.73 -7.60 11.60
C ASP A 266 -7.89 -6.85 12.27
N VAL A 267 -8.99 -7.55 12.52
CA VAL A 267 -10.15 -7.07 13.26
C VAL A 267 -10.67 -8.14 14.21
N PHE A 268 -10.99 -7.74 15.42
CA PHE A 268 -11.66 -8.59 16.40
C PHE A 268 -13.04 -8.05 16.73
N ASN A 269 -14.07 -8.84 16.40
CA ASN A 269 -15.46 -8.40 16.54
C ASN A 269 -15.89 -8.30 18.00
N ASP A 270 -16.76 -7.34 18.28
CA ASP A 270 -17.47 -7.27 19.55
C ASP A 270 -18.40 -8.50 19.67
N ALA A 271 -18.58 -9.02 20.88
CA ALA A 271 -19.52 -10.11 21.13
C ALA A 271 -20.15 -9.97 22.51
N GLN A 272 -21.44 -10.28 22.61
CA GLN A 272 -22.21 -10.23 23.86
C GLN A 272 -22.11 -8.86 24.59
N GLY A 273 -22.03 -7.76 23.83
CA GLY A 273 -21.89 -6.41 24.37
C GLY A 273 -20.49 -6.04 24.87
N VAL A 274 -19.51 -6.94 24.72
CA VAL A 274 -18.10 -6.71 25.08
C VAL A 274 -17.32 -6.32 23.83
N ALA A 275 -16.57 -5.21 23.92
CA ALA A 275 -15.74 -4.73 22.83
C ALA A 275 -14.60 -5.71 22.55
N GLY A 276 -14.15 -5.79 21.29
CA GLY A 276 -13.09 -6.72 20.89
C GLY A 276 -11.82 -6.63 21.76
N ILE A 277 -11.41 -5.44 22.22
CA ILE A 277 -10.22 -5.30 23.08
C ILE A 277 -10.39 -5.88 24.49
N ASP A 278 -11.63 -6.02 24.97
CA ASP A 278 -11.97 -6.48 26.32
C ASP A 278 -12.37 -7.97 26.37
N ARG A 279 -12.26 -8.67 25.23
CA ARG A 279 -12.61 -10.08 25.05
C ARG A 279 -11.38 -10.97 25.04
#